data_AF-A0A964JRW4-F1
#
_entry.id   AF-A0A964JRW4-F1
#
_cell.length_a   1.000
_cell.length_b   1.000
_cell.length_c   1.000
_cell.angle_alpha   90.00
_cell.angle_beta   90.00
_cell.angle_gamma   90.00
#
_symmetry.space_group_name_H-M   'P 1'
#
loop_
_entity.id
_entity.type
_entity.pdbx_description
1 polymer ?
#
loop_
_entity_poly.entity_id
_entity_poly.type
_entity_poly.pdbx_seq_one_letter_code
_entity_poly.pdbx_strand_id
1 'polypeptide(L)'
;MSRRIVIEMQGVDKRRLAEVWARMRQGEKLVGDDTYLGRSMADHPEWFPIFETMDVLAGDDRQPSGEDPFEHLTFHLIVGSQIFHRSPDEAETFYRLRLRAGDDPHEIVHMMIAVFQRHLAWAAEHPTADGRPHIDLKAYGQTLKVLWALKHKKLWERLGFDEAPAVHGKTIRRRSK
;
A
#
# COMPACT_ATOMS: atom_id res chain seq x y z
N MET A 1 19.98 10.50 -14.75
CA MET A 1 18.95 9.94 -15.65
C MET A 1 17.79 9.45 -14.78
N SER A 2 16.59 10.04 -14.87
CA SER A 2 15.42 9.56 -14.13
C SER A 2 14.97 8.21 -14.70
N ARG A 3 14.85 7.17 -13.86
CA ARG A 3 14.19 5.91 -14.23
C ARG A 3 12.73 6.22 -14.56
N ARG A 4 12.30 5.88 -15.79
CA ARG A 4 10.91 5.97 -16.25
C ARG A 4 10.30 4.58 -16.11
N ILE A 5 9.22 4.44 -15.35
CA ILE A 5 8.40 3.23 -15.33
C ILE A 5 7.17 3.52 -16.19
N VAL A 6 6.96 2.71 -17.24
CA VAL A 6 5.65 2.60 -17.89
C VAL A 6 4.84 1.71 -16.96
N ILE A 7 3.76 2.25 -16.39
CA ILE A 7 2.92 1.48 -15.48
C ILE A 7 1.93 0.67 -16.31
N GLU A 8 2.32 -0.55 -16.69
CA GLU A 8 1.32 -1.61 -16.77
C GLU A 8 1.08 -2.06 -15.32
N MET A 9 -0.03 -1.61 -14.71
CA MET A 9 -0.46 -2.14 -13.42
C MET A 9 -0.94 -3.58 -13.68
N GLN A 10 -0.01 -4.54 -13.73
CA GLN A 10 -0.40 -5.92 -13.50
C GLN A 10 -0.77 -5.98 -12.02
N GLY A 11 -2.06 -5.76 -11.74
CA GLY A 11 -2.61 -5.85 -10.39
C GLY A 11 -2.28 -7.21 -9.78
N VAL A 12 -2.41 -7.34 -8.47
CA VAL A 12 -2.22 -8.67 -7.87
C VAL A 12 -3.33 -9.58 -8.40
N ASP A 13 -2.96 -10.55 -9.21
CA ASP A 13 -3.88 -11.59 -9.68
C ASP A 13 -4.47 -12.30 -8.44
N LYS A 14 -5.79 -12.51 -8.45
CA LYS A 14 -6.51 -13.28 -7.42
C LYS A 14 -5.85 -14.63 -7.18
N ARG A 15 -5.33 -15.26 -8.24
CA ARG A 15 -4.58 -16.51 -8.12
C ARG A 15 -3.32 -16.35 -7.29
N ARG A 16 -2.53 -15.30 -7.52
CA ARG A 16 -1.31 -15.03 -6.75
C ARG A 16 -1.64 -14.77 -5.27
N LEU A 17 -2.71 -14.03 -5.00
CA LEU A 17 -3.19 -13.81 -3.63
C LEU A 17 -3.60 -15.13 -2.97
N ALA A 18 -4.35 -15.98 -3.66
CA ALA A 18 -4.76 -17.28 -3.15
C ALA A 18 -3.56 -18.19 -2.85
N GLU A 19 -2.55 -18.19 -3.72
CA GLU A 19 -1.30 -18.93 -3.51
C GLU A 19 -0.56 -18.43 -2.26
N VAL A 20 -0.44 -17.11 -2.06
CA VAL A 20 0.19 -16.55 -0.86
C VAL A 20 -0.63 -16.85 0.40
N TRP A 21 -1.95 -16.73 0.33
CA TRP A 21 -2.85 -17.06 1.43
C TRP A 21 -2.72 -18.52 1.86
N ALA A 22 -2.76 -19.46 0.91
CA ALA A 22 -2.61 -20.88 1.18
C ALA A 22 -1.29 -21.19 1.90
N ARG A 23 -0.19 -20.60 1.44
CA ARG A 23 1.15 -20.75 2.05
C ARG A 23 1.20 -20.18 3.46
N MET A 24 0.57 -19.02 3.71
CA MET A 24 0.44 -18.45 5.06
C MET A 24 -0.32 -19.40 5.99
N ARG A 25 -1.45 -19.97 5.53
CA ARG A 25 -2.27 -20.89 6.33
C ARG A 25 -1.54 -22.18 6.67
N GLN A 26 -0.61 -22.61 5.81
CA GLN A 26 0.27 -23.76 6.04
C GLN A 26 1.48 -23.44 6.93
N GLY A 27 1.66 -22.19 7.34
CA GLY A 27 2.81 -21.76 8.13
C GLY A 27 4.13 -21.74 7.36
N GLU A 28 4.06 -21.70 6.02
CA GLU A 28 5.25 -21.61 5.19
C GLU A 28 5.94 -20.25 5.36
N LYS A 29 7.26 -20.26 5.23
CA LYS A 29 8.05 -19.03 5.20
C LYS A 29 7.93 -18.37 3.83
N LEU A 30 7.26 -17.22 3.78
CA LEU A 30 7.22 -16.36 2.60
C LEU A 30 8.57 -15.67 2.36
N VAL A 31 8.90 -15.42 1.09
CA VAL A 31 10.16 -14.80 0.65
C VAL A 31 9.90 -13.73 -0.41
N GLY A 32 10.80 -12.73 -0.49
CA GLY A 32 10.70 -11.67 -1.50
C GLY A 32 9.42 -10.84 -1.34
N ASP A 33 8.78 -10.52 -2.46
CA ASP A 33 7.52 -9.75 -2.49
C ASP A 33 6.38 -10.43 -1.73
N ASP A 34 6.36 -11.77 -1.68
CA ASP A 34 5.31 -12.51 -0.98
C ASP A 34 5.34 -12.23 0.53
N THR A 35 6.51 -11.91 1.10
CA THR A 35 6.60 -11.51 2.52
C THR A 35 5.77 -10.27 2.81
N TYR A 36 5.76 -9.29 1.90
CA TYR A 36 4.96 -8.08 2.05
C TYR A 36 3.50 -8.35 1.73
N LEU A 37 3.23 -9.09 0.66
CA LEU A 37 1.86 -9.43 0.29
C LEU A 37 1.16 -10.16 1.44
N GLY A 38 1.81 -11.17 2.03
CA GLY A 38 1.25 -11.89 3.16
C GLY A 38 1.12 -11.03 4.42
N ARG A 39 2.03 -10.08 4.65
CA ARG A 39 1.89 -9.13 5.76
C ARG A 39 0.70 -8.19 5.55
N SER A 40 0.55 -7.62 4.35
CA SER A 40 -0.60 -6.81 4.00
C SER A 40 -1.91 -7.59 4.14
N MET A 41 -1.95 -8.85 3.72
CA MET A 41 -3.12 -9.71 3.97
C MET A 41 -3.40 -9.87 5.46
N ALA A 42 -2.38 -10.12 6.28
CA ALA A 42 -2.53 -10.25 7.74
C ALA A 42 -2.97 -8.95 8.44
N ASP A 43 -2.60 -7.79 7.88
CA ASP A 43 -3.01 -6.47 8.37
C ASP A 43 -4.50 -6.16 8.06
N HIS A 44 -5.16 -6.99 7.24
CA HIS A 44 -6.58 -6.88 6.86
C HIS A 44 -7.42 -8.12 7.26
N PRO A 45 -7.62 -8.38 8.57
CA PRO A 45 -8.39 -9.53 9.05
C PRO A 45 -9.85 -9.53 8.61
N GLU A 46 -10.43 -8.36 8.33
CA GLU A 46 -11.79 -8.21 7.79
C GLU A 46 -11.96 -8.88 6.41
N TRP A 47 -10.88 -9.07 5.66
CA TRP A 47 -10.90 -9.69 4.34
C TRP A 47 -10.52 -11.17 4.36
N PHE A 48 -10.21 -11.76 5.53
CA PHE A 48 -9.96 -13.20 5.61
C PHE A 48 -11.07 -14.05 4.98
N PRO A 49 -12.38 -13.76 5.14
CA PRO A 49 -13.42 -14.51 4.44
C PRO A 49 -13.33 -14.44 2.91
N ILE A 50 -12.87 -13.29 2.38
CA ILE A 50 -12.67 -13.09 0.94
C ILE A 50 -11.48 -13.92 0.48
N PHE A 51 -10.40 -13.91 1.26
CA PHE A 51 -9.20 -14.68 0.95
C PHE A 51 -9.42 -16.19 0.95
N GLU A 52 -10.31 -16.69 1.81
CA GLU A 52 -10.68 -18.11 1.84
C GLU A 52 -11.52 -18.55 0.63
N THR A 53 -12.05 -17.61 -0.17
CA THR A 53 -12.98 -17.93 -1.27
C THR A 53 -12.61 -17.34 -2.64
N MET A 54 -11.57 -16.52 -2.71
CA MET A 54 -11.19 -15.75 -3.92
C MET A 54 -10.74 -16.60 -5.13
N ASP A 55 -10.32 -17.85 -4.92
CA ASP A 55 -9.93 -18.79 -5.98
C ASP A 55 -11.10 -19.62 -6.51
N VAL A 56 -12.23 -19.64 -5.80
CA VAL A 56 -13.43 -20.42 -6.14
C VAL A 56 -14.56 -19.52 -6.63
N LEU A 57 -14.74 -18.35 -6.02
CA LEU A 57 -15.83 -17.43 -6.35
C LEU A 57 -15.40 -16.43 -7.43
N ALA A 58 -16.08 -16.48 -8.57
CA ALA A 58 -16.02 -15.44 -9.58
C ALA A 58 -17.06 -14.37 -9.25
N GLY A 59 -16.67 -13.10 -9.21
CA GLY A 59 -17.58 -11.99 -8.91
C GLY A 59 -16.89 -10.65 -8.67
N ASP A 60 -17.71 -9.63 -8.43
CA ASP A 60 -17.29 -8.33 -7.90
C ASP A 60 -17.10 -8.46 -6.38
N ASP A 61 -15.88 -8.29 -5.91
CA ASP A 61 -15.53 -8.40 -4.48
C ASP A 61 -15.56 -7.04 -3.77
N ARG A 62 -16.08 -6.01 -4.43
CA ARG A 62 -16.31 -4.72 -3.80
C ARG A 62 -17.18 -4.88 -2.57
N GLN A 63 -16.65 -4.36 -1.47
CA GLN A 63 -17.37 -4.27 -0.22
C GLN A 63 -18.58 -3.34 -0.36
N PRO A 64 -19.60 -3.43 0.51
CA PRO A 64 -20.72 -2.47 0.52
C PRO A 64 -20.28 -1.00 0.67
N SER A 65 -19.08 -0.76 1.20
CA SER A 65 -18.45 0.57 1.27
C SER A 65 -17.93 1.08 -0.09
N GLY A 66 -17.92 0.24 -1.12
CA GLY A 66 -17.35 0.52 -2.45
C GLY A 66 -15.86 0.17 -2.58
N GLU A 67 -15.21 -0.27 -1.51
CA GLU A 67 -13.79 -0.65 -1.51
C GLU A 67 -13.57 -1.99 -2.20
N ASP A 68 -12.59 -2.05 -3.11
CA ASP A 68 -12.12 -3.28 -3.75
C ASP A 68 -10.86 -3.79 -3.01
N PRO A 69 -10.93 -4.94 -2.29
CA PRO A 69 -9.79 -5.50 -1.56
C PRO A 69 -8.58 -5.81 -2.44
N PHE A 70 -8.80 -6.16 -3.71
CA PHE A 70 -7.74 -6.53 -4.63
C PHE A 70 -6.99 -5.30 -5.14
N GLU A 71 -7.74 -4.25 -5.46
CA GLU A 71 -7.16 -2.94 -5.76
C GLU A 71 -6.38 -2.40 -4.56
N HIS A 72 -6.96 -2.51 -3.35
CA HIS A 72 -6.31 -2.08 -2.12
C HIS A 72 -4.98 -2.81 -1.89
N LEU A 73 -4.99 -4.15 -1.96
CA LEU A 73 -3.78 -4.97 -1.80
C LEU A 73 -2.76 -4.75 -2.93
N THR A 74 -3.19 -4.33 -4.12
CA THR A 74 -2.30 -3.92 -5.20
C THR A 74 -1.49 -2.69 -4.80
N PHE A 75 -2.11 -1.68 -4.21
CA PHE A 75 -1.37 -0.51 -3.73
C PHE A 75 -0.40 -0.84 -2.59
N HIS A 76 -0.81 -1.73 -1.68
CA HIS A 76 0.08 -2.28 -0.65
C HIS A 76 1.31 -2.97 -1.24
N LEU A 77 1.11 -3.84 -2.23
CA LEU A 77 2.22 -4.55 -2.87
C LEU A 77 3.17 -3.57 -3.56
N ILE A 78 2.63 -2.60 -4.32
CA ILE A 78 3.43 -1.59 -5.02
C ILE A 78 4.30 -0.82 -4.03
N VAL A 79 3.71 -0.29 -2.96
CA VAL A 79 4.45 0.48 -1.94
C VAL A 79 5.41 -0.39 -1.15
N GLY A 80 5.00 -1.61 -0.76
CA GLY A 80 5.87 -2.58 -0.09
C GLY A 80 7.11 -2.92 -0.92
N SER A 81 6.92 -3.13 -2.22
CA SER A 81 8.00 -3.37 -3.18
C SER A 81 8.94 -2.15 -3.30
N GLN A 82 8.40 -0.93 -3.35
CA GLN A 82 9.20 0.30 -3.35
C GLN A 82 10.08 0.42 -2.10
N ILE A 83 9.54 0.09 -0.92
CA ILE A 83 10.28 0.08 0.34
C ILE A 83 11.38 -0.99 0.29
N PHE A 84 11.05 -2.21 -0.11
CA PHE A 84 12.00 -3.34 -0.12
C PHE A 84 13.17 -3.10 -1.08
N HIS A 85 12.85 -2.67 -2.30
CA HIS A 85 13.85 -2.43 -3.34
C HIS A 85 14.53 -1.07 -3.25
N ARG A 86 14.15 -0.22 -2.29
CA ARG A 86 14.66 1.16 -2.15
C ARG A 86 14.51 1.92 -3.47
N SER A 87 13.34 1.81 -4.09
CA SER A 87 13.09 2.39 -5.41
C SER A 87 11.75 3.13 -5.40
N PRO A 88 11.76 4.45 -5.17
CA PRO A 88 12.94 5.31 -4.97
C PRO A 88 13.59 5.14 -3.57
N ASP A 89 14.84 5.59 -3.40
CA ASP A 89 15.58 5.52 -2.10
C ASP A 89 14.79 6.17 -0.95
N GLU A 90 14.02 7.21 -1.29
CA GLU A 90 13.15 7.91 -0.36
C GLU A 90 12.02 7.04 0.21
N ALA A 91 11.61 5.97 -0.48
CA ALA A 91 10.55 5.07 0.00
C ALA A 91 10.98 4.34 1.29
N GLU A 92 12.13 3.66 1.26
CA GLU A 92 12.70 3.00 2.45
C GLU A 92 13.04 4.02 3.53
N THR A 93 13.63 5.15 3.14
CA THR A 93 14.06 6.17 4.10
C THR A 93 12.86 6.76 4.83
N PHE A 94 11.77 7.09 4.11
CA PHE A 94 10.52 7.55 4.69
C PHE A 94 10.00 6.52 5.69
N TYR A 95 9.84 5.26 5.26
CA TYR A 95 9.32 4.19 6.09
C TYR A 95 10.10 4.04 7.40
N ARG A 96 11.43 3.94 7.30
CA ARG A 96 12.33 3.81 8.45
C ARG A 96 12.27 5.01 9.40
N LEU A 97 12.17 6.23 8.87
CA LEU A 97 12.08 7.43 9.71
C LEU A 97 10.73 7.52 10.43
N ARG A 98 9.64 7.15 9.77
CA ARG A 98 8.31 7.11 10.40
C ARG A 98 8.23 6.06 11.51
N LEU A 99 8.80 4.87 11.29
CA LEU A 99 8.93 3.86 12.35
C LEU A 99 9.71 4.39 13.57
N ARG A 100 10.82 5.11 13.36
CA ARG A 100 11.58 5.73 14.45
C ARG A 100 10.80 6.84 15.16
N ALA A 101 9.86 7.47 14.48
CA ALA A 101 8.97 8.45 15.05
C ALA A 101 7.80 7.82 15.84
N GLY A 102 7.68 6.49 15.84
CA GLY A 102 6.65 5.74 16.59
C GLY A 102 5.34 5.55 15.84
N ASP A 103 5.30 5.81 14.54
CA ASP A 103 4.12 5.50 13.73
C ASP A 103 3.92 3.99 13.57
N ASP A 104 2.67 3.58 13.41
CA ASP A 104 2.31 2.20 13.14
C ASP A 104 2.76 1.76 11.72
N PRO A 105 3.39 0.57 11.55
CA PRO A 105 3.85 0.08 10.25
C PRO A 105 2.81 0.09 9.13
N HIS A 106 1.56 -0.28 9.42
CA HIS A 106 0.47 -0.35 8.46
C HIS A 106 -0.02 1.06 8.10
N GLU A 107 -0.13 1.94 9.08
CA GLU A 107 -0.44 3.36 8.84
C GLU A 107 0.60 4.04 7.95
N ILE A 108 1.90 3.73 8.12
CA ILE A 108 2.96 4.29 7.27
C ILE A 108 2.79 3.87 5.81
N VAL A 109 2.44 2.60 5.56
CA VAL A 109 2.14 2.11 4.21
C VAL A 109 0.97 2.88 3.62
N HIS A 110 -0.11 3.11 4.39
CA HIS A 110 -1.26 3.90 3.94
C HIS A 110 -0.88 5.36 3.64
N MET A 111 0.00 5.98 4.43
CA MET A 111 0.53 7.32 4.12
C MET A 111 1.24 7.32 2.76
N MET A 112 2.10 6.33 2.52
CA MET A 112 2.85 6.22 1.27
C MET A 112 1.94 5.92 0.07
N ILE A 113 0.90 5.09 0.24
CA ILE A 113 -0.13 4.83 -0.76
C ILE A 113 -0.85 6.13 -1.12
N ALA A 114 -1.30 6.92 -0.13
CA ALA A 114 -1.99 8.18 -0.38
C ALA A 114 -1.09 9.18 -1.15
N VAL A 115 0.21 9.22 -0.86
CA VAL A 115 1.16 10.01 -1.67
C VAL A 115 1.25 9.45 -3.09
N PHE A 116 1.43 8.14 -3.24
CA PHE A 116 1.57 7.49 -4.54
C PHE A 116 0.34 7.68 -5.43
N GLN A 117 -0.87 7.50 -4.88
CA GLN A 117 -2.13 7.70 -5.57
C GLN A 117 -2.30 9.13 -6.08
N ARG A 118 -1.84 10.14 -5.34
CA ARG A 118 -1.84 11.54 -5.82
C ARG A 118 -0.96 11.73 -7.05
N HIS A 119 0.22 11.10 -7.06
CA HIS A 119 1.12 11.13 -8.21
C HIS A 119 0.56 10.33 -9.40
N LEU A 120 -0.12 9.21 -9.13
CA LEU A 120 -0.82 8.44 -10.16
C LEU A 120 -1.97 9.23 -10.79
N ALA A 121 -2.79 9.90 -9.98
CA ALA A 121 -3.88 10.75 -10.45
C ALA A 121 -3.35 11.91 -11.30
N TRP A 122 -2.30 12.59 -10.83
CA TRP A 122 -1.65 13.65 -11.60
C TRP A 122 -1.13 13.13 -12.95
N ALA A 123 -0.48 11.96 -12.97
CA ALA A 123 0.03 11.34 -14.20
C ALA A 123 -1.09 10.95 -15.18
N ALA A 124 -2.26 10.55 -14.68
CA ALA A 124 -3.43 10.23 -15.50
C ALA A 124 -4.00 11.49 -16.19
N GLU A 125 -3.99 12.62 -15.51
CA GLU A 125 -4.43 13.92 -16.05
C GLU A 125 -3.40 14.55 -17.00
N HIS A 126 -2.13 14.14 -16.91
CA HIS A 126 -1.01 14.71 -17.66
C HIS A 126 -0.24 13.62 -18.42
N PRO A 127 -0.87 12.95 -19.41
CA PRO A 127 -0.22 11.91 -20.20
C PRO A 127 0.94 12.48 -21.01
N THR A 128 1.94 11.66 -21.32
CA THR A 128 3.06 12.10 -22.15
C THR A 128 2.69 12.14 -23.63
N ALA A 129 3.62 12.56 -24.49
CA ALA A 129 3.38 12.70 -25.93
C ALA A 129 2.95 11.39 -26.62
N ASP A 130 3.23 10.24 -26.02
CA ASP A 130 2.78 8.92 -26.50
C ASP A 130 1.37 8.53 -26.00
N GLY A 131 0.70 9.43 -25.27
CA GLY A 131 -0.63 9.23 -24.71
C GLY A 131 -0.66 8.38 -23.43
N ARG A 132 0.48 7.96 -22.88
CA ARG A 132 0.54 7.11 -21.69
C ARG A 132 0.77 7.93 -20.42
N PRO A 133 0.15 7.58 -19.29
CA PRO A 133 0.45 8.18 -18.00
C PRO A 133 1.83 7.73 -17.51
N HIS A 134 2.58 8.66 -16.92
CA HIS A 134 3.91 8.38 -16.36
C HIS A 134 4.06 9.02 -14.99
N ILE A 135 4.41 8.21 -13.98
CA ILE A 135 4.75 8.73 -12.65
C ILE A 135 6.20 9.23 -12.65
N ASP A 136 6.37 10.49 -12.26
CA ASP A 136 7.69 11.03 -11.93
C ASP A 136 8.12 10.55 -10.52
N LEU A 137 8.86 9.45 -10.48
CA LEU A 137 9.38 8.88 -9.24
C LEU A 137 10.29 9.83 -8.46
N LYS A 138 10.93 10.80 -9.13
CA LYS A 138 11.73 11.82 -8.45
C LYS A 138 10.81 12.79 -7.72
N ALA A 139 9.73 13.26 -8.36
CA ALA A 139 8.73 14.11 -7.70
C ALA A 139 8.03 13.38 -6.54
N TYR A 140 7.70 12.10 -6.73
CA TYR A 140 7.20 11.21 -5.68
C TYR A 140 8.16 11.15 -4.48
N GLY A 141 9.45 10.83 -4.72
CA GLY A 141 10.46 10.79 -3.67
C GLY A 141 10.67 12.13 -2.95
N GLN A 142 10.66 13.25 -3.69
CA GLN A 142 10.72 14.59 -3.08
C GLN A 142 9.51 14.88 -2.18
N THR A 143 8.32 14.39 -2.55
CA THR A 143 7.13 14.53 -1.71
C THR A 143 7.30 13.77 -0.40
N LEU A 144 7.81 12.53 -0.44
CA LEU A 144 8.13 11.76 0.77
C LEU A 144 9.16 12.50 1.66
N LYS A 145 10.20 13.10 1.07
CA LYS A 145 11.19 13.92 1.80
C LYS A 145 10.59 15.13 2.49
N VAL A 146 9.60 15.80 1.89
CA VAL A 146 8.93 16.92 2.57
C VAL A 146 8.10 16.41 3.74
N LEU A 147 7.44 15.27 3.58
CA LEU A 147 6.51 14.73 4.56
C LEU A 147 7.18 14.05 5.75
N TRP A 148 8.37 13.45 5.59
CA TRP A 148 8.97 12.61 6.64
C TRP A 148 9.24 13.31 7.98
N ALA A 149 9.35 14.64 7.96
CA ALA A 149 9.71 15.49 9.11
C ALA A 149 8.48 16.04 9.82
N LEU A 150 7.29 15.86 9.25
CA LEU A 150 6.04 16.31 9.85
C LEU A 150 5.68 15.43 11.04
N LYS A 151 5.04 16.02 12.05
CA LYS A 151 4.39 15.25 13.11
C LYS A 151 3.25 14.42 12.51
N HIS A 152 2.95 13.27 13.11
CA HIS A 152 1.93 12.31 12.64
C HIS A 152 0.63 12.98 12.18
N LYS A 153 -0.01 13.77 13.06
CA LYS A 153 -1.24 14.49 12.73
C LYS A 153 -1.08 15.43 11.53
N LYS A 154 0.00 16.22 11.52
CA LYS A 154 0.25 17.20 10.45
C LYS A 154 0.54 16.56 9.10
N LEU A 155 1.09 15.35 9.12
CA LEU A 155 1.32 14.55 7.93
C LEU A 155 -0.02 14.16 7.29
N TRP A 156 -0.95 13.59 8.05
CA TRP A 156 -2.30 13.26 7.55
C TRP A 156 -3.08 14.49 7.07
N GLU A 157 -3.01 15.61 7.79
CA GLU A 157 -3.59 16.89 7.32
C GLU A 157 -3.03 17.28 5.95
N ARG A 158 -1.72 17.11 5.73
CA ARG A 158 -1.09 17.39 4.43
C ARG A 158 -1.51 16.39 3.35
N LEU A 159 -1.88 15.17 3.75
CA LEU A 159 -2.49 14.14 2.92
C LEU A 159 -4.01 14.36 2.71
N GLY A 160 -4.57 15.45 3.21
CA GLY A 160 -5.96 15.84 2.96
C GLY A 160 -6.96 15.13 3.87
N PHE A 161 -6.49 14.59 5.00
CA PHE A 161 -7.34 13.97 6.01
C PHE A 161 -7.30 14.80 7.30
N ASP A 162 -8.47 15.17 7.83
CA ASP A 162 -8.56 15.93 9.09
C ASP A 162 -8.07 15.11 10.30
N GLU A 163 -8.22 13.79 10.21
CA GLU A 163 -7.68 12.81 11.15
C GLU A 163 -7.04 11.65 10.39
N ALA A 164 -6.16 10.88 11.05
CA ALA A 164 -5.67 9.65 10.46
C ALA A 164 -6.88 8.76 10.11
N PRO A 165 -7.02 8.28 8.86
CA PRO A 165 -8.11 7.38 8.51
C PRO A 165 -8.09 6.20 9.48
N ALA A 166 -9.27 5.67 9.81
CA ALA A 166 -9.36 4.48 10.62
C ALA A 166 -8.74 3.31 9.84
N VAL A 167 -7.44 3.11 10.01
CA VAL A 167 -6.73 2.00 9.41
C VAL A 167 -7.27 0.74 10.07
N HIS A 168 -7.86 -0.12 9.23
CA HIS A 168 -8.66 -1.25 9.65
C HIS A 168 -7.87 -2.14 10.62
N GLY A 169 -8.54 -2.65 11.65
CA GLY A 169 -7.88 -3.52 12.62
C GLY A 169 -7.14 -2.83 13.77
N LYS A 170 -7.37 -1.54 14.07
CA LYS A 170 -7.14 -1.03 15.44
C LYS A 170 -8.00 -1.85 16.40
N THR A 171 -7.44 -2.97 16.83
CA THR A 171 -7.87 -3.69 18.01
C THR A 171 -7.80 -2.64 19.09
N ILE A 172 -8.96 -2.16 19.54
CA ILE A 172 -9.07 -1.50 20.82
C ILE A 172 -8.45 -2.52 21.77
N ARG A 173 -7.19 -2.30 22.18
CA ARG A 173 -6.66 -2.95 23.36
C ARG A 173 -7.58 -2.48 24.46
N ARG A 174 -8.63 -3.28 24.74
CA ARG A 174 -9.37 -3.18 25.98
C ARG A 174 -8.29 -3.22 27.04
N ARG A 175 -8.14 -2.13 27.79
CA ARG A 175 -7.36 -2.17 29.02
C ARG A 175 -7.90 -3.36 29.81
N SER A 176 -7.07 -4.38 29.98
CA SER A 176 -7.33 -5.43 30.93
C SER A 176 -7.39 -4.76 32.29
N LYS A 177 -8.62 -4.64 32.81
CA LYS A 177 -9.06 -4.25 34.16
C LYS A 177 -8.19 -3.25 34.92
#